data_AF-A0A7C0VB37-F1
#
_entry.id   AF-A0A7C0VB37-F1
#
_cell.length_a   1.000
_cell.length_b   1.000
_cell.length_c   1.000
_cell.angle_alpha   90.00
_cell.angle_beta   90.00
_cell.angle_gamma   90.00
#
_symmetry.space_group_name_H-M   'P 1'
#
loop_
_entity.id
_entity.type
_entity.pdbx_description
1 polymer ?
#
loop_
_entity_poly.entity_id
_entity_poly.type
_entity_poly.pdbx_seq_one_letter_code
_entity_poly.pdbx_strand_id
1 'polypeptide(L)' 'MGEKMTESIVINLPKDMPLKERVAEVSRRLNEWLNSFDKPFKDGADKLQLVKCQQSEEEFLYQYSIISRKELSASDVKS' A
#
# COMPACT_ATOMS: atom_id res chain seq x y z
N MET A 1 -19.75 0.02 16.38
CA MET A 1 -19.46 0.25 14.95
C MET A 1 -18.12 0.97 14.90
N GLY A 2 -17.04 0.24 14.64
CA GLY A 2 -15.73 0.84 14.39
C GLY A 2 -15.43 0.65 12.92
N GLU A 3 -15.47 1.72 12.14
CA GLU A 3 -14.96 1.69 10.78
C GLU A 3 -13.49 1.28 10.86
N LYS A 4 -13.15 0.06 10.42
CA LYS A 4 -11.77 -0.31 10.16
C LYS A 4 -11.33 0.57 8.99
N MET A 5 -10.80 1.76 9.29
CA MET A 5 -10.12 2.60 8.32
C MET A 5 -8.95 1.77 7.80
N THR A 6 -9.17 1.16 6.64
CA THR A 6 -8.15 0.42 5.92
C THR A 6 -7.27 1.48 5.27
N GLU A 7 -6.07 1.65 5.80
CA GLU A 7 -5.11 2.64 5.29
C GLU A 7 -4.90 2.40 3.79
N SER A 8 -4.93 3.49 3.03
CA SER A 8 -4.77 3.45 1.60
C SER A 8 -3.90 4.58 1.09
N ILE A 9 -3.28 4.36 -0.06
CA ILE A 9 -2.50 5.35 -0.79
C ILE A 9 -2.95 5.35 -2.24
N VAL A 10 -3.00 6.56 -2.81
CA VAL A 10 -3.21 6.77 -4.24
C VAL A 10 -1.90 7.30 -4.84
N ILE A 11 -1.42 6.64 -5.87
CA ILE A 11 -0.21 7.00 -6.61
C ILE A 11 -0.62 7.39 -8.02
N ASN A 12 -0.43 8.67 -8.34
CA ASN A 12 -0.60 9.21 -9.68
C ASN A 12 0.76 9.34 -10.36
N LEU A 13 0.85 8.83 -11.57
CA LEU A 13 2.03 8.90 -12.43
C LEU A 13 1.64 9.39 -13.82
N PRO A 14 2.48 10.20 -14.48
CA PRO A 14 2.16 10.73 -15.79
C PRO A 14 2.28 9.60 -16.83
N LYS A 15 1.47 9.69 -17.89
CA LYS A 15 1.31 8.61 -18.87
C LYS A 15 2.49 8.43 -19.82
N ASP A 16 3.25 9.49 -20.04
CA ASP A 16 4.50 9.50 -20.81
C ASP A 16 5.63 8.75 -20.11
N MET A 17 5.51 8.50 -18.80
CA MET A 17 6.49 7.74 -18.03
C MET A 17 6.60 6.28 -18.52
N PRO A 18 7.81 5.80 -18.90
CA PRO A 18 8.04 4.42 -19.31
C PRO A 18 7.59 3.40 -18.26
N LEU A 19 7.13 2.22 -18.68
CA LEU A 19 6.62 1.19 -17.76
C LEU A 19 7.63 0.82 -16.67
N LYS A 20 8.92 0.69 -17.03
CA LYS A 20 9.99 0.35 -16.08
C LYS A 20 10.12 1.41 -14.97
N GLU A 21 10.04 2.69 -15.36
CA GLU A 21 10.10 3.81 -14.43
C GLU A 21 8.84 3.90 -13.58
N ARG A 22 7.67 3.64 -14.18
CA ARG A 22 6.41 3.57 -13.44
C ARG A 22 6.44 2.51 -12.34
N VAL A 23 6.90 1.30 -12.65
CA VAL A 23 7.02 0.23 -11.66
C VAL A 23 7.98 0.64 -10.53
N ALA A 24 9.16 1.19 -10.87
CA ALA A 24 10.13 1.64 -9.88
C ALA A 24 9.57 2.75 -8.97
N GLU A 25 8.87 3.72 -9.54
CA GLU A 25 8.30 4.85 -8.81
C GLU A 25 7.12 4.44 -7.93
N VAL A 26 6.23 3.56 -8.41
CA VAL A 26 5.17 2.96 -7.58
C VAL A 26 5.80 2.21 -6.40
N SER A 27 6.80 1.36 -6.65
CA SER A 27 7.49 0.63 -5.59
C SER A 27 8.15 1.55 -4.56
N ARG A 28 8.80 2.63 -5.01
CA ARG A 28 9.42 3.62 -4.13
C ARG A 28 8.38 4.28 -3.22
N ARG A 29 7.30 4.81 -3.80
CA ARG A 29 6.24 5.50 -3.03
C ARG A 29 5.50 4.54 -2.09
N LEU A 30 5.28 3.29 -2.50
CA LEU A 30 4.73 2.27 -1.62
C LEU A 30 5.65 2.01 -0.44
N ASN A 31 6.95 1.84 -0.65
CA ASN A 31 7.90 1.62 0.44
C ASN A 31 7.96 2.82 1.40
N GLU A 32 7.96 4.04 0.88
CA GLU A 32 7.92 5.26 1.71
C GLU A 32 6.67 5.32 2.57
N TRP A 33 5.52 5.01 1.99
CA TRP A 33 4.26 4.96 2.71
C TRP A 33 4.24 3.84 3.76
N LEU A 34 4.67 2.63 3.41
CA LEU A 34 4.76 1.51 4.35
C LEU A 34 5.73 1.76 5.51
N ASN A 35 6.82 2.51 5.26
CA ASN A 35 7.79 2.91 6.29
C ASN A 35 7.33 4.11 7.13
N SER A 36 6.27 4.81 6.73
CA SER A 36 5.71 5.93 7.48
C SER A 36 4.84 5.51 8.68
N PHE A 37 4.45 4.23 8.74
CA PHE A 37 3.66 3.70 9.85
C PHE A 37 4.51 3.50 11.11
N ASP A 38 3.97 3.87 12.28
CA ASP A 38 4.60 3.66 13.58
C ASP A 38 4.94 2.19 13.83
N LYS A 39 4.10 1.28 13.31
CA LYS A 39 4.33 -0.16 13.32
C LYS A 39 4.83 -0.59 11.93
N PRO A 40 5.96 -1.31 11.84
CA PRO A 40 6.49 -1.73 10.56
C PRO A 40 5.52 -2.69 9.87
N PHE A 41 5.34 -2.50 8.56
CA PHE A 41 4.61 -3.44 7.72
C PHE A 41 5.39 -4.75 7.63
N LYS A 42 4.75 -5.86 8.01
CA LYS A 42 5.37 -7.19 8.00
C LYS A 42 4.97 -7.95 6.76
N ASP A 43 5.91 -8.09 5.83
CA ASP A 43 5.71 -8.91 4.63
C ASP A 43 5.26 -10.34 5.02
N GLY A 44 4.21 -10.84 4.36
CA GLY A 44 3.60 -12.14 4.62
C GLY A 44 2.58 -12.19 5.78
N ALA A 45 2.68 -11.29 6.77
CA ALA A 45 1.68 -11.17 7.84
C ALA A 45 0.63 -10.09 7.54
N ASP A 46 1.08 -9.00 6.92
CA ASP A 46 0.24 -7.91 6.46
C ASP A 46 -0.02 -8.07 4.95
N LYS A 47 -1.24 -7.71 4.53
CA LYS A 47 -1.67 -7.84 3.14
C LYS A 47 -1.96 -6.47 2.56
N LEU A 48 -1.23 -6.14 1.51
CA LEU A 48 -1.46 -4.99 0.65
C LEU A 48 -2.16 -5.46 -0.63
N GLN A 49 -3.18 -4.75 -1.08
CA GLN A 49 -3.88 -5.04 -2.32
C GLN A 49 -4.00 -3.79 -3.20
N LEU A 50 -3.76 -3.95 -4.50
CA LEU A 50 -4.15 -2.96 -5.50
C LEU A 50 -5.67 -3.04 -5.66
N VAL A 51 -6.39 -2.06 -5.14
CA VAL A 51 -7.86 -2.01 -5.16
C VAL A 51 -8.40 -1.32 -6.41
N LYS A 52 -7.60 -0.44 -7.03
CA LYS A 52 -8.02 0.29 -8.22
C LYS A 52 -6.81 0.62 -9.09
N CYS A 53 -6.96 0.37 -10.38
CA CYS A 53 -6.03 0.83 -11.41
C CYS A 53 -6.85 1.55 -12.48
N GLN A 54 -6.53 2.82 -12.73
CA GLN A 54 -7.16 3.62 -13.78
C GLN A 54 -6.09 4.22 -14.68
N GLN A 55 -6.46 4.36 -15.95
CA GLN A 55 -5.68 5.06 -16.94
C GLN A 55 -6.57 6.16 -17.52
N SER A 56 -6.12 7.40 -17.43
CA SER A 56 -6.74 8.55 -18.09
C SER A 56 -5.95 8.93 -19.35
N GLU A 57 -6.36 10.03 -19.99
CA GLU A 57 -5.61 10.58 -21.11
C GLU A 57 -4.21 11.04 -20.70
N GLU A 58 -4.04 11.48 -19.46
CA GLU A 58 -2.84 12.14 -18.95
C GLU A 58 -2.06 11.31 -17.93
N GLU A 59 -2.73 10.41 -17.19
CA GLU A 59 -2.14 9.77 -16.00
C GLU A 59 -2.50 8.28 -15.83
N PHE A 60 -1.66 7.59 -15.08
CA PHE A 60 -1.94 6.31 -14.44
C PHE A 60 -2.20 6.53 -12.95
N LEU A 61 -3.34 6.02 -12.47
CA LEU A 61 -3.74 6.07 -11.07
C LEU A 61 -3.75 4.66 -10.50
N TYR A 62 -2.96 4.47 -9.44
CA TYR A 62 -2.87 3.23 -8.69
C TYR A 62 -3.32 3.47 -7.26
N GLN A 63 -4.36 2.76 -6.83
CA GLN A 63 -4.84 2.81 -5.45
C GLN A 63 -4.53 1.49 -4.76
N TYR A 64 -3.78 1.58 -3.67
CA TYR A 64 -3.46 0.45 -2.82
C TYR A 64 -4.09 0.61 -1.45
N SER A 65 -4.56 -0.49 -0.87
CA SER A 65 -5.12 -0.54 0.48
C SER A 65 -4.54 -1.70 1.26
N ILE A 66 -4.28 -1.47 2.55
CA ILE A 66 -3.95 -2.55 3.49
C ILE A 66 -5.25 -3.25 3.87
N ILE A 67 -5.43 -4.48 3.41
CA ILE A 67 -6.64 -5.28 3.65
C ILE A 67 -6.52 -6.17 4.90
N SER A 68 -5.30 -6.36 5.39
CA SER A 68 -5.02 -7.09 6.63
C SER A 68 -3.75 -6.52 7.25
N ARG A 69 -3.83 -6.09 8.51
CA ARG A 69 -2.66 -5.86 9.34
C ARG A 69 -2.76 -6.80 10.53
N LYS A 70 -1.83 -7.74 10.67
CA LYS A 70 -1.78 -8.60 11.84
C LYS A 70 -1.13 -7.80 12.95
N GLU A 71 -1.93 -7.01 13.66
CA GLU A 71 -1.52 -6.52 14.97
C GLU A 71 -1.24 -7.76 15.82
N LEU A 72 0.04 -8.03 16.10
CA LEU A 72 0.38 -8.98 17.16
C LEU A 72 -0.19 -8.39 18.44
N SER A 73 -1.39 -8.86 18.81
CA SER A 73 -1.86 -8.77 20.17
C SER A 73 -0.80 -9.40 21.05
N ALA A 74 -0.42 -8.72 22.14
CA ALA A 74 0.54 -9.18 23.14
C ALA A 74 0.05 -10.42 23.94
N SER A 75 -0.77 -11.26 23.33
CA SER A 75 -1.39 -12.47 23.89
C SER A 75 -0.67 -13.74 23.45
N ASP A 76 0.24 -13.68 22.46
CA ASP A 76 1.03 -14.83 21.99
C ASP A 76 2.37 -15.00 22.74
N VAL A 77 2.51 -14.44 23.95
CA VAL A 77 3.62 -14.75 24.87
C VAL A 77 3.05 -15.32 26.15
N LYS A 78 2.74 -16.63 26.13
CA LYS A 78 2.86 -17.56 27.26
C LYS A 78 2.47 -18.96 26.81
N SER A 79 3.47 -19.80 26.59
CA SER A 79 3.40 -21.24 26.86
C SER A 79 4.56 -21.58 27.77
#